data_AF-A0A0Q9S4T1-F1
#
_entry.id   AF-A0A0Q9S4T1-F1
#
_cell.length_a   1.000
_cell.length_b   1.000
_cell.length_c   1.000
_cell.angle_alpha   90.00
_cell.angle_beta   90.00
_cell.angle_gamma   90.00
#
_symmetry.space_group_name_H-M   'P 1'
#
loop_
_entity.id
_entity.type
_entity.pdbx_description
1 polymer ?
#
loop_
_entity_poly.entity_id
_entity_poly.type
_entity_poly.pdbx_seq_one_letter_code
_entity_poly.pdbx_strand_id
1 'polypeptide(L)'
;MSPDDGRRGRPRVEELVQRARIELRDWTDANEHDPGVALLELLAYVGDLLSSYSEQIGSEAYLGSERRRYGVHRATVVDNADPLGRSRLFVRVPDVSGDESVWAAACLPATGTNVVPAIGADVWVAFEAGDATRPVWLGEGVSA
;
A
#
# COMPACT_ATOMS: atom_id res chain seq x y z
N MET A 1 55.44 -26.51 21.26
CA MET A 1 54.65 -25.31 20.94
C MET A 1 53.60 -25.73 19.93
N SER A 2 52.41 -26.12 20.40
CA SER A 2 51.25 -26.44 19.54
C SER A 2 50.25 -25.28 19.63
N PRO A 3 49.63 -24.86 18.51
CA PRO A 3 48.75 -23.71 18.53
C PRO A 3 47.38 -24.08 19.12
N ASP A 4 46.93 -23.24 20.06
CA ASP A 4 45.61 -23.20 20.67
C ASP A 4 44.56 -22.84 19.59
N ASP A 5 43.71 -23.79 19.21
CA ASP A 5 42.57 -23.56 18.31
C ASP A 5 41.42 -22.95 19.11
N GLY A 6 41.36 -21.61 19.09
CA GLY A 6 40.39 -20.77 19.80
C GLY A 6 38.93 -20.87 19.31
N ARG A 7 38.52 -21.92 18.58
CA ARG A 7 37.11 -22.16 18.21
C ARG A 7 36.34 -22.87 19.34
N ARG A 8 36.34 -22.28 20.53
CA ARG A 8 35.57 -22.77 21.67
C ARG A 8 34.08 -22.43 21.51
N GLY A 9 33.28 -23.44 21.19
CA GLY A 9 32.05 -23.73 21.95
C GLY A 9 30.73 -23.07 21.53
N ARG A 10 30.35 -23.08 20.24
CA ARG A 10 28.91 -23.04 19.92
C ARG A 10 28.38 -24.47 19.92
N PRO A 11 27.47 -24.84 20.84
CA PRO A 11 26.91 -26.19 20.87
C PRO A 11 26.19 -26.47 19.55
N ARG A 12 26.31 -27.71 19.05
CA ARG A 12 25.59 -28.11 17.83
C ARG A 12 24.08 -28.13 18.11
N VAL A 13 23.26 -27.92 17.08
CA VAL A 13 21.80 -27.92 17.21
C VAL A 13 21.32 -29.22 17.85
N GLU A 14 21.89 -30.37 17.48
CA GLU A 14 21.59 -31.65 18.10
C GLU A 14 21.87 -31.67 19.60
N GLU A 15 22.95 -31.03 20.05
CA GLU A 15 23.35 -30.99 21.45
C GLU A 15 22.44 -30.07 22.27
N LEU A 16 22.03 -28.94 21.68
CA LEU A 16 21.01 -28.05 22.24
C LEU A 16 19.65 -28.74 22.33
N VAL A 17 19.25 -29.48 21.29
CA VAL A 17 17.98 -30.24 21.27
C VAL A 17 18.00 -31.37 22.31
N GLN A 18 19.12 -32.09 22.46
CA GLN A 18 19.26 -33.12 23.49
C GLN A 18 19.21 -32.53 24.90
N ARG A 19 19.90 -31.40 25.13
CA ARG A 19 19.86 -30.71 26.41
C ARG A 19 18.45 -30.20 26.74
N ALA A 20 17.79 -29.58 25.77
CA ALA A 20 16.40 -29.13 25.89
C ALA A 20 15.44 -30.29 26.21
N ARG A 21 15.59 -31.47 25.58
CA ARG A 21 14.76 -32.64 25.88
C ARG A 21 14.92 -33.18 27.31
N ILE A 22 16.09 -33.01 27.90
CA ILE A 22 16.39 -33.45 29.26
C ILE A 22 15.91 -32.39 30.27
N GLU A 23 16.23 -31.12 30.03
CA GLU A 23 15.96 -30.02 30.97
C GLU A 23 14.52 -29.47 30.89
N LEU A 24 13.90 -29.43 29.71
CA LEU A 24 12.53 -28.91 29.55
C LEU A 24 11.46 -29.89 30.02
N ARG A 25 11.83 -31.15 30.33
CA ARG A 25 10.89 -32.15 30.84
C ARG A 25 10.31 -31.75 32.21
N ASP A 26 11.05 -30.97 32.98
CA ASP A 26 10.64 -30.45 34.30
C ASP A 26 9.90 -29.09 34.18
N TRP A 27 9.83 -28.52 32.97
CA TRP A 27 9.18 -27.24 32.62
C TRP A 27 7.77 -27.41 32.03
N THR A 28 7.26 -28.65 31.99
CA THR A 28 5.96 -29.00 31.42
C THR A 28 5.17 -29.84 32.43
N ASP A 29 5.03 -29.31 33.64
CA ASP A 29 4.07 -29.84 34.60
C ASP A 29 2.71 -29.17 34.34
N ALA A 30 1.59 -29.86 34.60
CA ALA A 30 0.26 -29.29 34.39
C ALA A 30 -0.17 -28.34 35.53
N ASN A 31 0.79 -27.80 36.27
CA ASN A 31 0.56 -26.95 37.43
C ASN A 31 0.27 -25.50 37.01
N GLU A 32 -0.47 -24.76 37.83
CA GLU A 32 -0.93 -23.39 37.55
C GLU A 32 0.21 -22.36 37.38
N HIS A 33 1.41 -22.69 37.89
CA HIS A 33 2.60 -21.84 37.79
C HIS A 33 3.63 -22.38 36.77
N ASP A 34 3.17 -23.19 35.82
CA ASP A 34 4.05 -23.77 34.82
C ASP A 34 4.60 -22.69 33.87
N PRO A 35 5.94 -22.57 33.76
CA PRO A 35 6.57 -21.55 32.93
C PRO A 35 6.33 -21.78 31.42
N GLY A 36 6.05 -23.01 31.00
CA GLY A 36 5.62 -23.34 29.64
C GLY A 36 4.22 -22.82 29.32
N VAL A 37 3.28 -22.93 30.27
CA VAL A 37 1.93 -22.35 30.15
C VAL A 37 2.02 -20.82 30.07
N ALA A 38 2.78 -20.17 30.96
CA ALA A 38 2.97 -18.73 30.93
C ALA A 38 3.61 -18.24 29.60
N LEU A 39 4.53 -19.02 29.02
CA LEU A 39 5.11 -18.72 27.71
C LEU A 39 4.08 -18.84 26.58
N LEU A 40 3.20 -19.85 26.62
CA LEU A 40 2.12 -20.00 25.66
C LEU A 40 1.09 -18.87 25.77
N GLU A 41 0.75 -18.45 26.99
CA GLU A 41 -0.12 -17.30 27.23
C GLU A 41 0.50 -16.00 26.71
N LEU A 42 1.80 -15.78 26.95
CA LEU A 42 2.51 -14.63 26.40
C LEU A 42 2.52 -14.67 24.87
N LEU A 43 2.77 -15.83 24.27
CA LEU A 43 2.75 -16.00 22.82
C LEU A 43 1.36 -15.74 22.24
N ALA A 44 0.30 -16.23 22.90
CA ALA A 44 -1.08 -15.98 22.51
C ALA A 44 -1.41 -14.49 22.58
N TYR A 45 -1.03 -13.82 23.67
CA TYR A 45 -1.18 -12.37 23.81
C TYR A 45 -0.47 -11.59 22.72
N VAL A 46 0.78 -11.96 22.40
CA VAL A 46 1.54 -11.35 21.29
C VAL A 46 0.85 -11.62 19.96
N GLY A 47 0.29 -12.81 19.76
CA GLY A 47 -0.51 -13.16 18.58
C GLY A 47 -1.73 -12.24 18.41
N ASP A 48 -2.51 -12.06 19.48
CA ASP A 48 -3.68 -11.17 19.48
C ASP A 48 -3.28 -9.71 19.25
N LEU A 49 -2.19 -9.27 19.88
CA LEU A 49 -1.66 -7.92 19.72
C LEU A 49 -1.21 -7.67 18.27
N LEU A 50 -0.48 -8.62 17.67
CA LEU A 50 -0.05 -8.52 16.28
C LEU A 50 -1.23 -8.60 15.30
N SER A 51 -2.24 -9.42 15.59
CA SER A 51 -3.47 -9.46 14.81
C SER A 51 -4.18 -8.11 14.85
N SER A 52 -4.27 -7.49 16.03
CA SER A 52 -4.86 -6.16 16.20
C SER A 52 -4.08 -5.08 15.43
N TYR A 53 -2.75 -5.10 15.49
CA TYR A 53 -1.93 -4.18 14.69
C TYR A 53 -2.12 -4.41 13.19
N SER A 54 -2.28 -5.66 12.75
CA SER A 54 -2.50 -6.00 11.34
C SER A 54 -3.85 -5.49 10.84
N GLU A 55 -4.91 -5.60 11.65
CA GLU A 55 -6.23 -5.05 11.34
C GLU A 55 -6.20 -3.53 11.25
N GLN A 56 -5.46 -2.86 12.14
CA GLN A 56 -5.30 -1.41 12.10
C GLN A 56 -4.60 -0.95 10.81
N ILE A 57 -3.49 -1.59 10.43
CA ILE A 57 -2.75 -1.26 9.19
C ILE A 57 -3.61 -1.57 7.94
N GLY A 58 -4.33 -2.69 7.95
CA GLY A 58 -5.23 -3.07 6.87
C GLY A 58 -6.32 -2.01 6.65
N SER A 59 -6.89 -1.47 7.72
CA SER A 59 -7.96 -0.46 7.64
C SER A 59 -7.49 0.88 7.05
N GLU A 60 -6.25 1.31 7.33
CA GLU A 60 -5.71 2.56 6.78
C GLU A 60 -5.50 2.49 5.27
N ALA A 61 -5.07 1.32 4.76
CA ALA A 61 -4.91 1.09 3.33
C ALA A 61 -6.26 1.15 2.59
N TYR A 62 -7.34 0.64 3.20
CA TYR A 62 -8.69 0.71 2.64
C TYR A 62 -9.23 2.16 2.58
N LEU A 63 -8.98 2.98 3.62
CA LEU A 63 -9.40 4.38 3.65
C LEU A 63 -8.73 5.23 2.55
N GLY A 64 -7.52 4.87 2.10
CA GLY A 64 -6.83 5.54 0.99
C GLY A 64 -7.55 5.38 -0.35
N SER A 65 -8.10 4.20 -0.62
CA SER A 65 -8.90 3.91 -1.82
C SER A 65 -10.36 4.35 -1.73
N GLU A 66 -10.91 4.50 -0.51
CA GLU A 66 -12.32 4.85 -0.30
C GLU A 66 -12.60 6.34 -0.09
N ARG A 67 -11.57 7.19 0.01
CA ARG A 67 -11.80 8.65 -0.02
C ARG A 67 -12.25 9.07 -1.41
N ARG A 68 -13.57 9.01 -1.62
CA ARG A 68 -14.24 9.55 -2.80
C ARG A 68 -13.89 11.02 -2.95
N ARG A 69 -13.19 11.35 -4.03
CA ARG A 69 -12.74 12.69 -4.35
C ARG A 69 -13.81 13.39 -5.17
N TYR A 70 -14.78 13.95 -4.47
CA TYR A 70 -15.79 14.78 -5.08
C TYR A 70 -15.22 16.17 -5.31
N GLY A 71 -15.21 16.62 -6.57
CA GLY A 71 -14.72 17.95 -6.92
C GLY A 71 -14.28 18.05 -8.37
N VAL A 72 -13.93 19.27 -8.75
CA VAL A 72 -13.28 19.59 -10.02
C VAL A 72 -11.87 20.07 -9.66
N HIS A 73 -10.86 19.41 -10.23
CA HIS A 73 -9.45 19.63 -9.94
C HIS A 73 -8.74 20.15 -11.18
N ARG A 74 -7.72 20.98 -10.96
CA ARG A 74 -6.85 21.46 -12.03
C ARG A 74 -5.84 20.37 -12.37
N ALA A 75 -5.66 20.15 -13.66
CA ALA A 75 -4.74 19.16 -14.16
C ALA A 75 -3.96 19.72 -15.34
N THR A 76 -2.77 19.21 -15.57
CA THR A 76 -1.92 19.61 -16.70
C THR A 76 -1.82 18.46 -17.69
N VAL A 77 -1.98 18.77 -18.98
CA VAL A 77 -1.88 17.76 -20.05
C VAL A 77 -0.42 17.35 -20.22
N VAL A 78 -0.15 16.06 -20.07
CA VAL A 78 1.17 15.45 -20.29
C VAL A 78 1.26 14.88 -21.70
N ASP A 79 0.18 14.28 -22.20
CA ASP A 79 0.09 13.74 -23.55
C ASP A 79 -1.36 13.81 -24.04
N ASN A 80 -1.56 14.00 -25.34
CA ASN A 80 -2.86 14.03 -25.99
C ASN A 80 -2.99 13.00 -27.13
N ALA A 81 -1.98 12.17 -27.35
CA ALA A 81 -2.00 11.07 -28.32
C ALA A 81 -2.69 9.82 -27.76
N ASP A 82 -4.03 9.78 -27.81
CA ASP A 82 -4.79 8.61 -27.37
C ASP A 82 -4.63 7.41 -28.34
N PRO A 83 -3.99 6.29 -27.93
CA PRO A 83 -3.83 5.12 -28.80
C PRO A 83 -5.15 4.44 -29.18
N LEU A 84 -6.21 4.66 -28.41
CA LEU A 84 -7.54 4.07 -28.62
C LEU A 84 -8.49 4.99 -29.38
N GLY A 85 -8.09 6.22 -29.70
CA GLY A 85 -8.92 7.18 -30.43
C GLY A 85 -10.24 7.54 -29.74
N ARG A 86 -10.28 7.53 -28.39
CA ARG A 86 -11.47 7.82 -27.57
C ARG A 86 -11.45 9.23 -26.99
N SER A 87 -10.65 10.13 -27.57
CA SER A 87 -10.48 11.51 -27.10
C SER A 87 -10.02 11.63 -25.65
N ARG A 88 -9.19 10.69 -25.19
CA ARG A 88 -8.62 10.73 -23.83
C ARG A 88 -7.39 11.64 -23.78
N LEU A 89 -7.18 12.26 -22.63
CA LEU A 89 -5.98 13.04 -22.34
C LEU A 89 -5.19 12.36 -21.23
N PHE A 90 -3.87 12.30 -21.38
CA PHE A 90 -2.99 11.89 -20.30
C PHE A 90 -2.69 13.13 -19.47
N VAL A 91 -3.16 13.15 -18.23
CA VAL A 91 -3.15 14.36 -17.38
C VAL A 91 -2.50 14.06 -16.04
N ARG A 92 -1.84 15.08 -15.48
CA ARG A 92 -1.34 15.06 -14.11
C ARG A 92 -2.25 15.91 -13.23
N VAL A 93 -2.70 15.35 -12.10
CA VAL A 93 -3.58 16.04 -11.13
C VAL A 93 -2.85 16.12 -9.79
N PRO A 94 -2.08 17.19 -9.52
CA PRO A 94 -1.24 17.29 -8.31
C PRO A 94 -2.01 17.12 -7.01
N ASP A 95 -3.24 17.65 -6.95
CA ASP A 95 -4.09 17.62 -5.75
C ASP A 95 -4.62 16.21 -5.41
N VAL A 96 -4.55 15.26 -6.35
CA VAL A 96 -5.16 13.92 -6.20
C VAL A 96 -4.14 12.81 -6.30
N SER A 97 -3.33 12.81 -7.36
CA SER A 97 -2.37 11.75 -7.69
C SER A 97 -0.91 12.20 -7.53
N GLY A 98 -0.66 13.45 -7.11
CA GLY A 98 0.69 14.01 -6.98
C GLY A 98 1.40 14.06 -8.34
N ASP A 99 2.49 13.30 -8.47
CA ASP A 99 3.27 13.21 -9.71
C ASP A 99 2.78 12.13 -10.69
N GLU A 100 1.89 11.25 -10.25
CA GLU A 100 1.35 10.20 -11.11
C GLU A 100 0.36 10.79 -12.13
N SER A 101 0.52 10.39 -13.38
CA SER A 101 -0.30 10.84 -14.51
C SER A 101 -1.25 9.73 -14.93
N VAL A 102 -2.48 10.10 -15.29
CA VAL A 102 -3.59 9.17 -15.53
C VAL A 102 -4.34 9.56 -16.79
N TRP A 103 -4.94 8.57 -17.48
CA TRP A 103 -5.78 8.82 -18.64
C TRP A 103 -7.17 9.30 -18.22
N ALA A 104 -7.51 10.55 -18.56
CA ALA A 104 -8.82 11.12 -18.37
C ALA A 104 -9.69 10.96 -19.63
N ALA A 105 -10.91 10.46 -19.45
CA ALA A 105 -11.90 10.40 -20.52
C ALA A 105 -12.47 11.80 -20.84
N ALA A 106 -12.91 12.03 -22.07
CA ALA A 106 -13.57 13.28 -22.44
C ALA A 106 -15.03 13.32 -21.94
N CYS A 107 -15.41 14.40 -21.25
CA CYS A 107 -16.82 14.78 -21.03
C CYS A 107 -17.29 15.75 -22.12
N LEU A 108 -17.02 15.43 -23.38
CA LEU A 108 -17.34 16.32 -24.49
C LEU A 108 -18.67 15.94 -25.14
N PRO A 109 -19.41 16.91 -25.70
CA PRO A 109 -20.59 16.60 -26.49
C PRO A 109 -20.24 15.66 -27.64
N ALA A 110 -21.14 14.72 -27.93
CA ALA A 110 -21.01 13.76 -29.03
C ALA A 110 -20.92 14.44 -30.42
N THR A 111 -21.32 15.72 -30.50
CA THR A 111 -21.43 16.47 -31.74
C THR A 111 -20.73 17.83 -31.58
N GLY A 112 -19.59 18.00 -32.25
CA GLY A 112 -18.83 19.25 -32.26
C GLY A 112 -17.36 19.07 -32.68
N THR A 113 -16.67 20.17 -33.01
CA THR A 113 -15.22 20.20 -33.10
C THR A 113 -14.65 20.14 -31.68
N ASN A 114 -14.33 18.95 -31.23
CA ASN A 114 -13.61 18.75 -29.99
C ASN A 114 -12.17 19.25 -30.18
N VAL A 115 -11.90 20.46 -29.71
CA VAL A 115 -10.53 21.01 -29.69
C VAL A 115 -9.78 20.21 -28.63
N VAL A 116 -8.79 19.44 -29.08
CA VAL A 116 -7.92 18.68 -28.19
C VAL A 116 -6.92 19.66 -27.57
N PRO A 117 -6.87 19.79 -26.23
CA PRO A 117 -5.91 20.65 -25.57
C PRO A 117 -4.46 20.29 -25.91
N ALA A 118 -3.60 21.30 -25.97
CA ALA A 118 -2.18 21.12 -26.20
C ALA A 118 -1.48 20.48 -24.99
N ILE A 119 -0.34 19.81 -25.22
CA ILE A 119 0.52 19.33 -24.13
C ILE A 119 1.02 20.55 -23.33
N GLY A 120 0.92 20.47 -22.01
CA GLY A 120 1.22 21.55 -21.06
C GLY A 120 0.05 22.49 -20.77
N ALA A 121 -1.09 22.35 -21.45
CA ALA A 121 -2.28 23.15 -21.14
C ALA A 121 -2.91 22.72 -19.80
N ASP A 122 -3.54 23.68 -19.13
CA ASP A 122 -4.33 23.43 -17.93
C ASP A 122 -5.76 23.03 -18.32
N VAL A 123 -6.23 21.94 -17.74
CA VAL A 123 -7.57 21.39 -17.94
C VAL A 123 -8.24 21.14 -16.61
N TRP A 124 -9.57 21.19 -16.60
CA TRP A 124 -10.38 20.83 -15.45
C TRP A 124 -10.80 19.37 -15.53
N VAL A 125 -10.59 18.63 -14.44
CA VAL A 125 -10.87 17.19 -14.35
C VAL A 125 -11.78 16.91 -13.15
N ALA A 126 -12.79 16.07 -13.37
CA ALA A 126 -13.62 15.50 -12.33
C ALA A 126 -13.43 13.98 -12.27
N PHE A 127 -13.94 13.33 -11.23
CA PHE A 127 -13.78 11.89 -11.01
C PHE A 127 -15.14 11.19 -10.98
N GLU A 128 -15.32 10.14 -11.80
CA GLU A 128 -16.57 9.37 -11.84
C GLU A 128 -16.85 8.75 -10.46
N ALA A 129 -17.99 9.06 -9.86
CA ALA A 129 -18.36 8.62 -8.51
C ALA A 129 -17.32 8.95 -7.41
N GLY A 130 -16.41 9.91 -7.68
CA GLY A 130 -15.29 10.25 -6.80
C GLY A 130 -14.12 9.27 -6.85
N ASP A 131 -14.06 8.38 -7.85
CA ASP A 131 -12.98 7.41 -8.03
C ASP A 131 -11.79 8.06 -8.74
N ALA A 132 -10.66 8.17 -8.04
CA ALA A 132 -9.41 8.74 -8.57
C ALA A 132 -8.87 7.99 -9.80
N THR A 133 -9.24 6.72 -9.97
CA THR A 133 -8.84 5.89 -11.11
C THR A 133 -9.67 6.14 -12.36
N ARG A 134 -10.78 6.90 -12.24
CA ARG A 134 -11.72 7.21 -13.33
C ARG A 134 -11.88 8.71 -13.54
N PRO A 135 -10.81 9.42 -13.93
CA PRO A 135 -10.90 10.85 -14.24
C PRO A 135 -11.60 11.11 -15.57
N VAL A 136 -12.30 12.23 -15.61
CA VAL A 136 -12.98 12.76 -16.79
C VAL A 136 -12.66 14.24 -16.92
N TRP A 137 -12.09 14.64 -18.05
CA TRP A 137 -11.77 16.05 -18.31
C TRP A 137 -13.00 16.77 -18.88
N LEU A 138 -13.26 17.97 -18.36
CA LEU A 138 -14.45 18.77 -18.63
C LEU A 138 -14.20 19.82 -19.71
N GLY A 139 -12.99 20.38 -19.74
CA GLY A 139 -12.59 21.43 -20.67
C GLY A 139 -11.25 22.06 -20.30
N GLU A 140 -10.73 22.85 -21.23
CA GLU A 140 -9.52 23.65 -21.02
C GLU A 140 -9.81 24.82 -20.08
N GLY A 141 -8.96 25.01 -19.08
CA GLY A 141 -9.02 26.16 -18.19
C GLY A 141 -8.38 27.35 -18.89
N VAL A 142 -9.19 28.31 -19.32
CA VAL A 142 -8.66 29.57 -19.86
C VAL A 142 -7.95 30.32 -18.74
N SER A 143 -6.61 30.28 -18.72
CA SER A 143 -5.82 31.21 -17.94
C SER A 143 -5.92 32.59 -18.60
N ALA A 144 -6.67 33.49 -17.98
CA ALA A 144 -6.78 34.90 -18.36
C ALA A 144 -5.46 35.66 -18.15
#